data_AF-A0AAT9HKQ6-F1
#
_entry.id   AF-A0AAT9HKQ6-F1
#
_cell.length_a   1.000
_cell.length_b   1.000
_cell.length_c   1.000
_cell.angle_alpha   90.00
_cell.angle_beta   90.00
_cell.angle_gamma   90.00
#
_symmetry.space_group_name_H-M   'P 1'
#
loop_
_entity.id
_entity.type
_entity.pdbx_description
1 polymer ?
#
loop_
_entity_poly.entity_id
_entity_poly.type
_entity_poly.pdbx_seq_one_letter_code
_entity_poly.pdbx_strand_id
1 'polypeptide(L)'
;MERLVARTHESTSVAQLDGSDIVYVARVAVPKIIALAVSIGTRFPAAQTSLGKVLLAGLEPEELDRALAEPSRSAALPRHRFDRAELDAALQEVRARGWSLTDQELAAGIRSVAAPCATATAG
;
A
#
# COMPACT_ATOMS: atom_id res chain seq x y z
N MET A 1 -8.24 13.64 5.74
CA MET A 1 -8.01 13.24 4.33
C MET A 1 -8.41 14.33 3.35
N GLU A 2 -9.61 14.91 3.45
CA GLU A 2 -10.08 16.01 2.56
C GLU A 2 -9.09 17.19 2.46
N ARG A 3 -8.54 17.64 3.59
CA ARG A 3 -7.50 18.70 3.60
C ARG A 3 -6.25 18.33 2.82
N LEU A 4 -5.86 17.05 2.81
CA LEU A 4 -4.68 16.61 2.05
C LEU A 4 -5.01 16.64 0.55
N VAL A 5 -6.17 16.12 0.16
CA VAL A 5 -6.67 16.20 -1.22
C VAL A 5 -6.77 17.64 -1.71
N ALA A 6 -7.31 18.55 -0.89
CA ALA A 6 -7.42 19.97 -1.24
C ALA A 6 -6.06 20.64 -1.45
N ARG A 7 -5.00 20.16 -0.79
CA ARG A 7 -3.64 20.69 -0.91
C ARG A 7 -2.84 20.07 -2.05
N THR A 8 -3.05 18.79 -2.34
CA THR A 8 -2.25 18.04 -3.33
C THR A 8 -2.96 17.88 -4.67
N HIS A 9 -4.29 18.03 -4.70
CA HIS A 9 -5.14 17.64 -5.82
C HIS A 9 -4.97 16.17 -6.24
N GLU A 10 -4.55 15.32 -5.30
CA GLU A 10 -4.38 13.88 -5.51
C GLU A 10 -5.31 13.06 -4.60
N SER A 11 -5.77 11.92 -5.11
CA SER A 11 -6.62 11.00 -4.35
C SER A 11 -5.88 10.53 -3.09
N THR A 12 -6.55 10.56 -1.95
CA THR A 12 -5.99 10.10 -0.66
C THR A 12 -6.80 8.91 -0.16
N SER A 13 -6.09 7.88 0.33
CA SER A 13 -6.70 6.64 0.81
C SER A 13 -6.06 6.16 2.11
N VAL A 14 -6.81 5.36 2.86
CA VAL A 14 -6.32 4.57 3.99
C VAL A 14 -6.67 3.11 3.71
N ALA A 15 -5.75 2.22 4.05
CA ALA A 15 -5.92 0.79 3.92
C ALA A 15 -5.41 0.07 5.16
N GLN A 16 -5.89 -1.15 5.35
CA GLN A 16 -5.37 -2.11 6.32
C GLN A 16 -4.78 -3.32 5.59
N LEU A 17 -3.95 -4.09 6.29
CA LEU A 17 -3.42 -5.35 5.78
C LEU A 17 -4.43 -6.49 6.06
N ASP A 18 -4.58 -7.40 5.11
CA ASP A 18 -5.41 -8.61 5.18
C ASP A 18 -4.67 -9.74 4.43
N GLY A 19 -3.81 -10.47 5.16
CA GLY A 19 -2.87 -11.43 4.58
C GLY A 19 -1.81 -10.72 3.71
N SER A 20 -1.64 -11.17 2.47
CA SER A 20 -0.73 -10.56 1.48
C SER A 20 -1.30 -9.35 0.74
N ASP A 21 -2.53 -8.93 1.05
CA ASP A 21 -3.23 -7.84 0.37
C ASP A 21 -3.45 -6.63 1.28
N ILE A 22 -3.56 -5.45 0.67
CA ILE A 22 -4.21 -4.31 1.30
C ILE A 22 -5.71 -4.31 1.00
N VAL A 23 -6.51 -3.85 1.96
CA VAL A 23 -7.94 -3.54 1.77
C VAL A 23 -8.17 -2.07 2.03
N TYR A 24 -8.73 -1.35 1.04
CA TYR A 24 -9.07 0.07 1.21
C TYR A 24 -10.24 0.24 2.19
N VAL A 25 -10.04 1.04 3.24
CA VAL A 25 -11.05 1.29 4.29
C VAL A 25 -11.57 2.73 4.27
N ALA A 26 -10.81 3.67 3.73
CA ALA A 26 -11.27 5.04 3.51
C ALA A 26 -10.65 5.62 2.23
N ARG A 27 -11.37 6.53 1.57
CA ARG A 27 -10.90 7.19 0.36
C ARG A 27 -11.58 8.54 0.16
N VAL A 28 -10.80 9.53 -0.27
CA VAL A 28 -11.28 10.77 -0.88
C VAL A 28 -10.69 10.82 -2.28
N ALA A 29 -11.53 10.64 -3.29
CA ALA A 29 -11.11 10.51 -4.67
C ALA A 29 -11.06 11.87 -5.37
N VAL A 30 -10.11 12.02 -6.30
CA VAL A 30 -10.06 13.10 -7.28
C VAL A 30 -10.25 12.48 -8.66
N PRO A 31 -11.19 12.97 -9.49
CA PRO A 31 -11.34 12.51 -10.87
C PRO A 31 -10.05 12.76 -11.68
N LYS A 32 -9.57 11.74 -12.38
CA LYS A 32 -8.41 11.80 -13.27
C LYS A 32 -8.72 11.01 -14.55
N ILE A 33 -8.07 11.38 -15.66
CA ILE A 33 -8.21 10.67 -16.94
C ILE A 33 -7.72 9.22 -16.83
N ILE A 34 -6.63 9.01 -16.10
CA ILE A 34 -6.10 7.68 -15.75
C ILE A 34 -6.23 7.54 -14.24
N ALA A 35 -6.98 6.53 -13.80
CA ALA A 35 -7.18 6.24 -12.39
C ALA A 35 -7.37 4.73 -12.17
N LEU A 36 -6.91 4.24 -11.02
CA LEU A 36 -7.35 2.94 -10.54
C LEU A 36 -8.81 3.01 -10.12
N ALA A 37 -9.60 2.03 -10.55
CA ALA A 37 -10.93 1.81 -10.01
C ALA A 37 -10.79 1.30 -8.57
N VAL A 38 -10.97 2.21 -7.61
CA VAL A 38 -10.84 1.91 -6.18
C VAL A 38 -12.10 2.37 -5.44
N SER A 39 -12.77 1.42 -4.82
CA SER A 39 -13.82 1.64 -3.82
C SER A 39 -13.35 1.13 -2.47
N ILE A 40 -14.12 1.44 -1.41
CA ILE A 40 -13.93 0.76 -0.12
C ILE A 40 -14.13 -0.75 -0.35
N GLY A 41 -13.26 -1.55 0.28
CA GLY A 41 -13.23 -3.01 0.12
C GLY A 41 -12.40 -3.52 -1.07
N THR A 42 -11.94 -2.65 -1.98
CA THR A 42 -11.02 -3.05 -3.05
C THR A 42 -9.73 -3.62 -2.45
N ARG A 43 -9.20 -4.69 -3.08
CA ARG A 43 -7.95 -5.35 -2.70
C ARG A 43 -6.86 -5.16 -3.72
N PHE A 44 -5.64 -4.90 -3.26
CA PHE A 44 -4.43 -4.98 -4.09
C PHE A 44 -3.32 -5.74 -3.36
N PRO A 45 -2.41 -6.40 -4.12
CA PRO A 45 -1.25 -7.06 -3.53
C PRO A 45 -0.41 -6.05 -2.76
N ALA A 46 -0.10 -6.35 -1.50
CA ALA A 46 0.53 -5.38 -0.60
C ALA A 46 1.92 -4.96 -1.09
N ALA A 47 2.73 -5.92 -1.56
CA ALA A 47 4.11 -5.70 -1.99
C ALA A 47 4.25 -4.65 -3.12
N GLN A 48 3.25 -4.50 -4.00
CA GLN A 48 3.29 -3.58 -5.14
C GLN A 48 2.59 -2.23 -4.87
N THR A 49 2.18 -1.98 -3.62
CA THR A 49 1.52 -0.73 -3.23
C THR A 49 2.33 0.01 -2.17
N SER A 50 2.32 1.35 -2.21
CA SER A 50 3.01 2.14 -1.19
C SER A 50 2.41 1.89 0.20
N LEU A 51 1.07 1.84 0.30
CA LEU A 51 0.33 1.49 1.52
C LEU A 51 0.75 0.11 2.05
N GLY A 52 0.77 -0.90 1.19
CA GLY A 52 1.10 -2.26 1.58
C GLY A 52 2.55 -2.40 2.03
N LYS A 53 3.51 -1.77 1.34
CA LYS A 53 4.90 -1.75 1.80
C LYS A 53 5.06 -1.09 3.17
N VAL A 54 4.34 -0.01 3.46
CA VAL A 54 4.34 0.60 4.81
C VAL A 54 3.79 -0.37 5.85
N LEU A 55 2.70 -1.06 5.55
CA LEU A 55 2.08 -2.02 6.46
C LEU A 55 2.97 -3.24 6.70
N LEU A 56 3.51 -3.85 5.63
CA LEU A 56 4.43 -4.99 5.70
C LEU A 56 5.73 -4.64 6.42
N ALA A 57 6.25 -3.43 6.22
CA ALA A 57 7.43 -2.93 6.94
C ALA A 57 7.19 -2.79 8.45
N GLY A 58 5.94 -2.60 8.89
CA GLY A 58 5.58 -2.52 10.29
C GLY A 58 5.38 -3.86 10.99
N LEU A 59 5.43 -4.98 10.26
CA LEU A 59 5.26 -6.32 10.83
C LEU A 59 6.57 -6.85 11.43
N GLU A 60 6.41 -7.68 12.48
CA GLU A 60 7.47 -8.54 12.97
C GLU A 60 7.84 -9.61 11.92
N PRO A 61 9.08 -10.13 11.91
CA PRO A 61 9.54 -11.05 10.86
C PRO A 61 8.63 -12.27 10.64
N GLU A 62 8.16 -12.91 11.72
CA GLU A 62 7.28 -14.09 11.62
C GLU A 62 5.89 -13.75 11.06
N GLU A 63 5.37 -12.56 11.36
CA GLU A 63 4.09 -12.09 10.85
C GLU A 63 4.19 -11.70 9.37
N LEU A 64 5.32 -11.10 8.98
CA LEU A 64 5.64 -10.82 7.59
C LEU A 64 5.69 -12.11 6.77
N ASP A 65 6.40 -13.12 7.25
CA ASP A 65 6.49 -14.41 6.58
C ASP A 65 5.12 -15.07 6.42
N ARG A 66 4.29 -15.03 7.47
CA ARG A 66 2.92 -15.54 7.44
C ARG A 66 2.06 -14.80 6.43
N ALA A 67 2.12 -13.46 6.42
CA ALA A 67 1.37 -12.63 5.48
C ALA A 67 1.78 -12.91 4.03
N LEU A 68 3.08 -13.05 3.75
CA LEU A 68 3.60 -13.29 2.40
C LEU A 68 3.38 -14.73 1.90
N ALA A 69 3.18 -15.69 2.81
CA ALA A 69 2.86 -17.07 2.45
C ALA A 69 1.43 -17.23 1.89
N GLU A 70 0.52 -16.30 2.21
CA GLU A 70 -0.83 -16.32 1.68
C GLU A 70 -0.86 -15.85 0.22
N PRO A 71 -1.47 -16.61 -0.72
CA PRO A 71 -1.69 -16.12 -2.07
C PRO A 71 -2.56 -14.87 -2.08
N SER A 72 -2.19 -13.88 -2.89
CA SER A 72 -3.01 -12.68 -3.07
C SER A 72 -4.40 -13.06 -3.59
N ARG A 73 -5.43 -12.43 -3.00
CA ARG A 73 -6.84 -12.52 -3.39
C ARG A 73 -7.25 -11.33 -4.26
N SER A 74 -6.32 -10.43 -4.59
CA SER A 74 -6.59 -9.35 -5.51
C SER A 74 -6.82 -9.87 -6.93
N ALA A 75 -7.80 -9.27 -7.62
CA ALA A 75 -7.99 -9.48 -9.05
C ALA A 75 -6.98 -8.70 -9.91
N ALA A 76 -6.15 -7.85 -9.30
CA ALA A 76 -5.14 -7.08 -10.03
C ALA A 76 -3.98 -7.97 -10.48
N LEU A 77 -3.40 -7.62 -11.62
CA LEU A 77 -2.19 -8.23 -12.14
C LEU A 77 -1.07 -7.17 -12.08
N PRO A 78 -0.25 -7.15 -11.02
CA PRO A 78 0.79 -6.16 -10.88
C PRO A 78 1.85 -6.26 -11.97
N ARG A 79 2.45 -5.11 -12.32
CA ARG A 79 3.51 -5.06 -13.32
C ARG A 79 4.84 -5.60 -12.79
N HIS A 80 5.13 -5.36 -11.52
CA HIS A 80 6.37 -5.78 -10.90
C HIS A 80 6.17 -7.02 -10.03
N ARG A 81 7.06 -8.00 -10.20
CA ARG A 81 7.13 -9.21 -9.38
C ARG A 81 8.44 -9.15 -8.62
N PHE A 82 8.35 -8.84 -7.34
CA PHE A 82 9.50 -8.91 -6.44
C PHE A 82 9.88 -10.36 -6.19
N ASP A 83 11.17 -10.66 -6.18
CA ASP A 83 11.65 -11.80 -5.40
C ASP A 83 11.70 -11.44 -3.90
N ARG A 84 12.02 -12.43 -3.07
CA ARG A 84 12.05 -12.25 -1.61
C ARG A 84 13.12 -11.26 -1.17
N ALA A 85 14.31 -11.32 -1.76
CA ALA A 85 15.43 -10.46 -1.37
C ALA A 85 15.17 -8.99 -1.77
N GLU A 86 14.60 -8.77 -2.96
CA GLU A 86 14.19 -7.45 -3.43
C GLU A 86 13.11 -6.84 -2.53
N LEU A 87 12.11 -7.64 -2.15
CA LEU A 87 11.06 -7.19 -1.24
C LEU A 87 11.64 -6.85 0.14
N ASP A 88 12.48 -7.70 0.72
CA ASP A 88 13.08 -7.46 2.02
C ASP A 88 13.91 -6.17 2.03
N ALA A 89 14.70 -5.93 0.97
CA ALA A 89 15.46 -4.69 0.81
C ALA A 89 14.54 -3.47 0.71
N ALA A 90 13.45 -3.55 -0.06
CA ALA A 90 12.48 -2.48 -0.17
C ALA A 90 11.77 -2.19 1.18
N LEU A 91 11.44 -3.22 1.95
CA LEU A 91 10.82 -3.06 3.26
C LEU A 91 11.81 -2.49 4.28
N GLN A 92 13.08 -2.88 4.24
CA GLN A 92 14.14 -2.27 5.06
C GLN A 92 14.29 -0.77 4.76
N GLU A 93 14.27 -0.36 3.49
CA GLU A 93 14.30 1.05 3.11
C GLU A 93 13.09 1.81 3.67
N VAL A 94 11.89 1.22 3.56
CA VAL A 94 10.65 1.81 4.10
C VAL A 94 10.73 1.98 5.62
N ARG A 95 11.25 0.98 6.35
CA ARG A 95 11.48 1.07 7.81
C ARG A 95 12.44 2.21 8.14
N ALA A 96 13.55 2.33 7.39
CA ALA A 96 14.56 3.35 7.64
C ALA A 96 14.05 4.78 7.39
N ARG A 97 13.22 5.00 6.35
CA ARG A 97 12.73 6.34 6.00
C ARG A 97 11.36 6.71 6.60
N GLY A 98 10.58 5.73 7.07
CA GLY A 98 9.26 5.93 7.66
C GLY A 98 8.12 6.21 6.67
N TRP A 99 8.33 6.00 5.38
CA TRP A 99 7.32 6.15 4.32
C TRP A 99 7.65 5.24 3.15
N SER A 100 6.73 5.09 2.19
CA SER A 100 6.94 4.33 0.97
C SER A 100 6.52 5.12 -0.26
N LEU A 101 7.26 4.96 -1.36
CA LEU A 101 6.84 5.36 -2.70
C LEU A 101 6.88 4.14 -3.61
N THR A 102 5.90 4.06 -4.50
CA THR A 102 5.91 3.11 -5.61
C THR A 102 5.86 3.87 -6.92
N ASP A 103 6.72 3.44 -7.86
CA ASP A 103 6.74 3.95 -9.22
C ASP A 103 6.28 2.86 -10.19
N GLN A 104 4.97 2.86 -10.49
CA GLN A 104 4.38 2.02 -11.54
C GLN A 104 4.53 0.50 -11.35
N GLU A 105 4.70 0.07 -10.10
CA GLU A 105 4.82 -1.34 -9.71
C GLU A 105 3.48 -2.07 -9.81
N LEU A 106 2.39 -1.42 -9.43
CA LEU A 106 1.04 -1.98 -9.56
C LEU A 106 0.53 -1.89 -11.00
N ALA A 107 0.56 -0.71 -11.60
CA ALA A 107 0.07 -0.47 -12.96
C ALA A 107 0.83 0.69 -13.63
N ALA A 108 0.85 0.71 -14.96
CA ALA A 108 1.52 1.76 -15.72
C ALA A 108 0.83 3.11 -15.49
N GLY A 109 1.62 4.18 -15.35
CA GLY A 109 1.12 5.51 -15.03
C GLY A 109 0.61 5.69 -13.59
N ILE A 110 0.68 4.66 -12.73
CA ILE A 110 0.27 4.77 -11.33
C ILE A 110 1.48 4.91 -10.42
N ARG A 111 1.58 6.06 -9.76
CA ARG A 111 2.54 6.33 -8.69
C ARG A 111 1.80 6.62 -7.39
N SER A 112 2.39 6.26 -6.26
CA SER A 112 1.78 6.53 -4.96
C SER A 112 2.83 6.71 -3.87
N VAL A 113 2.46 7.47 -2.83
CA VAL A 113 3.23 7.65 -1.61
C VAL A 113 2.35 7.32 -0.41
N ALA A 114 2.91 6.66 0.60
CA ALA A 114 2.23 6.32 1.83
C ALA A 114 3.14 6.53 3.04
N ALA A 115 2.53 6.83 4.18
CA ALA A 115 3.18 6.92 5.48
C ALA A 115 2.32 6.16 6.50
N PRO A 116 2.90 5.64 7.60
CA PRO A 116 2.15 4.91 8.61
C PRO A 116 1.13 5.83 9.29
N CYS A 117 -0.06 5.28 9.55
CA CYS A 117 -1.09 5.95 10.33
C CYS A 117 -1.17 5.22 11.68
N ALA A 118 -0.61 5.83 12.73
CA ALA A 118 -0.71 5.27 14.07
C ALA A 118 -2.16 5.35 14.55
N THR A 119 -2.68 4.26 15.11
CA THR A 119 -3.83 4.35 16.01
C THR A 119 -3.35 5.03 17.28
N ALA A 120 -4.08 6.04 17.76
CA ALA A 120 -3.83 6.55 19.10
C ALA A 120 -4.10 5.39 20.06
N THR A 121 -3.06 4.89 20.74
CA THR A 121 -3.24 3.94 21.84
C THR A 121 -3.99 4.69 22.93
N ALA A 122 -5.26 4.34 23.17
CA ALA A 122 -5.93 4.74 24.39
C ALA A 122 -5.14 4.10 25.54
N GLY A 123 -4.44 4.93 26.33
CA GLY A 123 -3.76 4.50 27.54
C GLY A 123 -4.75 4.16 28.66
#